data_AF-A0A1K1SKC7-F1
#
_entry.id   AF-A0A1K1SKC7-F1
#
_cell.length_a   1.000
_cell.length_b   1.000
_cell.length_c   1.000
_cell.angle_alpha   90.00
_cell.angle_beta   90.00
_cell.angle_gamma   90.00
#
_symmetry.space_group_name_H-M   'P 1'
#
loop_
_entity.id
_entity.type
_entity.pdbx_description
1 polymer ?
#
loop_
_entity_poly.entity_id
_entity_poly.type
_entity_poly.pdbx_seq_one_letter_code
_entity_poly.pdbx_strand_id
1 'polypeptide(L)'
;MIDLGEDPLKLDRQVCFALSVASRSVIGIYRPLLEPHGLTHPQYLVMLALWEKSPRSVKDLGTTLRHEPATLSPLLKRLEALGYVTRTRSRSDERRLTVELTEKGRALRAEAEKIPYRVVQTLGMDVAELEALHAVLTRVIDATA
;
A
#
# COMPACT_ATOMS: atom_id res chain seq x y z
N MET A 1 -35.31 3.88 -6.86
CA MET A 1 -35.12 2.70 -7.74
C MET A 1 -33.69 2.76 -8.23
N ILE A 2 -32.94 1.65 -8.19
CA ILE A 2 -31.57 1.61 -8.71
C ILE A 2 -31.68 1.45 -10.23
N ASP A 3 -31.19 2.43 -10.99
CA ASP A 3 -31.09 2.37 -12.45
C ASP A 3 -29.68 1.91 -12.84
N LEU A 4 -29.58 0.71 -13.42
CA LEU A 4 -28.32 0.11 -13.88
C LEU A 4 -28.11 0.25 -15.40
N GLY A 5 -29.05 0.89 -16.10
CA GLY A 5 -29.11 0.97 -17.56
C GLY A 5 -29.67 -0.30 -18.22
N GLU A 6 -29.64 -0.31 -19.56
CA GLU A 6 -30.30 -1.33 -20.40
C GLU A 6 -29.73 -2.75 -20.26
N ASP A 7 -28.41 -2.87 -20.04
CA ASP A 7 -27.73 -4.16 -19.79
C ASP A 7 -26.89 -4.09 -18.50
N PRO A 8 -27.41 -4.61 -17.38
CA PRO A 8 -26.71 -4.58 -16.10
C PRO A 8 -25.53 -5.55 -16.02
N LEU A 9 -25.32 -6.44 -17.01
CA LEU A 9 -24.21 -7.41 -17.04
C LEU A 9 -23.10 -7.00 -18.01
N LYS A 10 -23.25 -5.88 -18.74
CA LYS A 10 -22.23 -5.37 -19.64
C LYS A 10 -20.93 -5.08 -18.86
N LEU A 11 -19.82 -5.69 -19.29
CA LEU A 11 -18.55 -5.71 -18.55
C LEU A 11 -17.95 -4.31 -18.31
N ASP A 12 -18.03 -3.44 -19.31
CA ASP A 12 -17.53 -2.05 -19.25
C ASP A 12 -18.32 -1.17 -18.26
N ARG A 13 -19.54 -1.57 -17.89
CA ARG A 13 -20.36 -0.92 -16.84
C ARG A 13 -20.07 -1.48 -15.44
N GLN A 14 -19.32 -2.57 -15.32
CA GLN A 14 -19.03 -3.19 -14.02
C GLN A 14 -17.94 -2.42 -13.27
N VAL A 15 -18.32 -1.78 -12.17
CA VAL A 15 -17.38 -1.07 -11.28
C VAL A 15 -16.27 -2.00 -10.78
N CYS A 16 -16.58 -3.26 -10.46
CA CYS A 16 -15.59 -4.23 -9.98
C CYS A 16 -14.52 -4.54 -11.05
N PHE A 17 -14.90 -4.57 -12.33
CA PHE A 17 -13.97 -4.77 -13.43
C PHE A 17 -13.06 -3.56 -13.60
N ALA A 18 -13.62 -2.34 -13.60
CA ALA A 18 -12.86 -1.10 -13.65
C ALA A 18 -11.86 -0.99 -12.49
N LEU A 19 -12.27 -1.28 -11.25
CA LEU A 19 -11.41 -1.31 -10.08
C LEU A 19 -10.26 -2.33 -10.22
N SER A 20 -10.56 -3.54 -10.70
CA SER A 20 -9.57 -4.60 -10.88
C SER A 20 -8.52 -4.24 -11.94
N VAL A 21 -8.95 -3.66 -13.07
CA VAL A 21 -8.04 -3.20 -14.12
C VAL A 21 -7.22 -2.01 -13.65
N ALA A 22 -7.87 -0.99 -13.06
CA ALA A 22 -7.19 0.20 -12.54
C ALA A 22 -6.13 -0.15 -11.49
N SER A 23 -6.46 -1.01 -10.53
CA SER A 23 -5.52 -1.48 -9.50
C SER A 23 -4.28 -2.14 -10.12
N ARG A 24 -4.46 -3.07 -11.06
CA ARG A 24 -3.33 -3.72 -11.75
C ARG A 24 -2.47 -2.74 -12.54
N SER A 25 -3.10 -1.80 -13.26
CA SER A 25 -2.40 -0.79 -14.04
C SER A 25 -1.59 0.16 -13.16
N VAL A 26 -2.18 0.66 -12.07
CA VAL A 26 -1.50 1.53 -11.10
C VAL A 26 -0.35 0.80 -10.43
N ILE A 27 -0.54 -0.43 -9.95
CA ILE A 27 0.55 -1.24 -9.37
C ILE A 27 1.68 -1.47 -10.40
N GLY A 28 1.34 -1.58 -11.69
CA GLY A 28 2.30 -1.65 -12.79
C GLY A 28 3.26 -0.46 -12.86
N ILE A 29 2.76 0.76 -12.60
CA ILE A 29 3.56 1.99 -12.57
C ILE A 29 4.61 1.95 -11.45
N TYR A 30 4.24 1.42 -10.28
CA TYR A 30 5.15 1.34 -9.14
C TYR A 30 6.32 0.35 -9.36
N ARG A 31 6.13 -0.68 -10.18
CA ARG A 31 7.12 -1.76 -10.34
C ARG A 31 8.52 -1.26 -10.73
N PRO A 32 8.72 -0.52 -11.84
CA PRO A 32 10.05 -0.02 -12.22
C PRO A 32 10.60 1.02 -11.23
N LEU A 33 9.73 1.71 -10.48
CA LEU A 33 10.14 2.71 -9.48
C LEU A 33 10.68 2.05 -8.20
N LEU A 34 10.18 0.86 -7.87
CA LEU A 34 10.53 0.13 -6.64
C LEU A 34 11.64 -0.90 -6.85
N GLU A 35 11.83 -1.38 -8.07
CA GLU A 35 12.85 -2.37 -8.44
C GLU A 35 14.28 -1.97 -8.00
N PRO A 36 14.75 -0.71 -8.18
CA PRO A 36 16.08 -0.30 -7.72
C PRO A 36 16.31 -0.43 -6.21
N HIS A 37 15.22 -0.44 -5.44
CA HIS A 37 15.24 -0.57 -3.98
C HIS A 37 14.97 -2.00 -3.51
N GLY A 38 14.77 -2.95 -4.44
CA GLY A 38 14.39 -4.33 -4.14
C GLY A 38 12.99 -4.47 -3.55
N LEU A 39 12.13 -3.47 -3.73
CA LEU A 39 10.80 -3.43 -3.13
C LEU A 39 9.71 -3.88 -4.11
N THR A 40 8.66 -4.49 -3.56
CA THR A 40 7.36 -4.67 -4.22
C THR A 40 6.35 -3.65 -3.71
N HIS A 41 5.23 -3.43 -4.43
CA HIS A 41 4.20 -2.48 -4.00
C HIS A 41 3.67 -2.76 -2.57
N PRO A 42 3.33 -4.01 -2.19
CA PRO A 42 2.94 -4.30 -0.80
C PRO A 42 4.04 -4.00 0.24
N GLN A 43 5.32 -4.21 -0.09
CA GLN A 43 6.43 -3.87 0.81
C GLN A 43 6.60 -2.36 0.94
N TYR A 44 6.41 -1.62 -0.16
CA TYR A 44 6.40 -0.16 -0.15
C TYR A 44 5.29 0.40 0.76
N LEU A 45 4.08 -0.18 0.73
CA LEU A 45 3.01 0.23 1.66
C LEU A 45 3.40 0.01 3.14
N VAL A 46 4.10 -1.08 3.45
CA VAL A 46 4.65 -1.30 4.80
C VAL A 46 5.68 -0.22 5.15
N MET A 47 6.56 0.15 4.21
CA MET A 47 7.54 1.22 4.43
C MET A 47 6.87 2.58 4.64
N LEU A 48 5.82 2.93 3.87
CA LEU A 48 5.03 4.14 4.10
C LEU A 48 4.45 4.19 5.51
N ALA A 49 3.82 3.10 5.95
CA ALA A 49 3.24 2.99 7.28
C ALA A 49 4.29 3.09 8.41
N LEU A 50 5.54 2.69 8.14
CA LEU A 50 6.67 2.79 9.07
C LEU A 50 7.37 4.15 9.04
N TRP A 51 7.43 4.82 7.89
CA TRP A 51 7.98 6.19 7.80
C TRP A 51 7.07 7.22 8.46
N GLU A 52 5.76 6.99 8.48
CA GLU A 52 4.79 7.79 9.24
C GLU A 52 5.01 7.60 10.76
N LYS A 53 5.21 6.37 11.20
CA LYS A 53 5.44 6.03 12.61
C LYS A 53 6.31 4.79 12.75
N SER A 54 7.37 4.87 13.54
CA SER A 54 8.24 3.74 13.89
C SER A 54 8.66 3.86 15.35
N PRO A 55 8.73 2.76 16.12
CA PRO A 55 8.38 1.38 15.77
C PRO A 55 6.85 1.13 15.73
N ARG A 56 6.43 0.03 15.10
CA ARG A 56 5.03 -0.43 15.06
C ARG A 56 4.91 -1.92 15.31
N SER A 57 3.80 -2.36 15.92
CA SER A 57 3.53 -3.80 16.04
C SER A 57 3.02 -4.38 14.73
N VAL A 58 3.22 -5.68 14.49
CA VAL A 58 2.66 -6.35 13.29
C VAL A 58 1.13 -6.30 13.26
N LYS A 59 0.48 -6.34 14.43
CA LYS A 59 -0.98 -6.17 14.53
C LYS A 59 -1.42 -4.79 14.04
N ASP A 60 -0.73 -3.75 14.50
CA ASP A 60 -0.99 -2.36 14.11
C ASP A 60 -0.76 -2.13 12.61
N LEU A 61 0.33 -2.67 12.05
CA LEU A 61 0.56 -2.68 10.59
C LEU A 61 -0.56 -3.41 9.83
N GLY A 62 -1.03 -4.55 10.35
CA GLY A 62 -2.13 -5.31 9.75
C GLY A 62 -3.43 -4.53 9.72
N THR A 63 -3.76 -3.86 10.83
CA THR A 63 -4.94 -2.98 10.91
C THR A 63 -4.82 -1.80 9.94
N THR A 64 -3.71 -1.08 9.92
CA THR A 64 -3.53 0.08 9.02
C THR A 64 -3.55 -0.29 7.54
N LEU A 65 -2.93 -1.41 7.18
CA LEU A 65 -2.85 -1.84 5.77
C LEU A 65 -4.03 -2.71 5.35
N ARG A 66 -4.98 -2.98 6.25
CA ARG A 66 -6.09 -3.94 6.05
C ARG A 66 -5.56 -5.27 5.51
N HIS A 67 -4.49 -5.76 6.12
CA HIS A 67 -3.82 -7.00 5.77
C HIS A 67 -3.81 -7.96 6.96
N GLU A 68 -4.10 -9.23 6.68
CA GLU A 68 -3.97 -10.27 7.68
C GLU A 68 -2.49 -10.46 8.06
N PRO A 69 -2.19 -10.84 9.32
CA PRO A 69 -0.83 -11.10 9.76
C PRO A 69 -0.08 -12.15 8.92
N ALA A 70 -0.80 -13.13 8.37
CA ALA A 70 -0.25 -14.16 7.48
C ALA A 70 0.33 -13.56 6.19
N THR A 71 -0.30 -12.52 5.65
CA THR A 71 0.15 -11.79 4.46
C THR A 71 1.34 -10.87 4.78
N LEU A 72 1.38 -10.27 5.97
CA LEU A 72 2.47 -9.36 6.36
C LEU A 72 3.77 -10.10 6.68
N SER A 73 3.71 -11.28 7.28
CA SER A 73 4.90 -12.05 7.70
C SER A 73 5.96 -12.23 6.60
N PRO A 74 5.64 -12.70 5.37
CA PRO A 74 6.62 -12.82 4.29
C PRO A 74 7.16 -11.46 3.81
N LEU A 75 6.32 -10.41 3.79
CA LEU A 75 6.75 -9.06 3.41
C LEU A 75 7.78 -8.52 4.40
N LEU A 76 7.51 -8.65 5.70
CA LEU A 76 8.39 -8.22 6.78
C LEU A 76 9.70 -9.01 6.81
N LYS A 77 9.68 -10.33 6.54
CA LYS A 77 10.91 -11.13 6.41
C LYS A 77 11.80 -10.62 5.26
N ARG A 78 11.19 -10.29 4.11
CA ARG A 78 11.92 -9.73 2.97
C ARG A 78 12.51 -8.35 3.27
N LEU A 79 11.74 -7.47 3.91
CA LEU A 79 12.23 -6.14 4.31
C LEU A 79 13.39 -6.21 5.31
N GLU A 80 13.35 -7.17 6.24
CA GLU A 80 14.45 -7.44 7.17
C GLU A 80 15.70 -7.97 6.43
N ALA A 81 15.53 -8.89 5.49
CA ALA A 81 16.62 -9.40 4.66
C ALA A 81 17.27 -8.31 3.77
N LEU A 82 16.48 -7.34 3.30
CA LEU A 82 16.98 -6.14 2.60
C LEU A 82 17.69 -5.15 3.55
N GLY A 83 17.56 -5.35 4.86
CA GLY A 83 18.15 -4.51 5.90
C GLY A 83 17.40 -3.21 6.14
N TYR A 84 16.13 -3.09 5.74
CA TYR A 84 15.32 -1.87 5.95
C TYR A 84 14.61 -1.84 7.30
N VAL A 85 14.35 -3.01 7.88
CA VAL A 85 13.66 -3.12 9.17
C VAL A 85 14.36 -4.14 10.07
N THR A 86 14.16 -4.01 11.37
CA THR A 86 14.41 -5.08 12.35
C THR A 86 13.09 -5.57 12.91
N ARG A 87 13.06 -6.85 13.30
CA ARG A 87 11.91 -7.45 13.96
C ARG A 87 12.31 -7.99 15.32
N THR A 88 11.67 -7.49 16.38
CA THR A 88 11.96 -7.91 17.76
C THR A 88 10.67 -8.36 18.45
N ARG A 89 10.75 -9.43 19.23
CA ARG A 89 9.66 -9.77 20.14
C ARG A 89 9.58 -8.69 21.20
N SER A 90 8.37 -8.20 21.46
CA SER A 90 8.13 -7.16 22.44
C SER A 90 8.53 -7.66 23.83
N ARG A 91 9.22 -6.80 24.59
CA ARG A 91 9.60 -7.08 25.98
C ARG A 91 8.41 -7.07 26.95
N SER A 92 7.32 -6.37 26.60
CA SER A 92 6.12 -6.26 27.44
C SER A 92 5.07 -7.33 27.19
N ASP A 93 5.15 -8.02 26.04
CA ASP A 93 4.29 -9.14 25.67
C ASP A 93 5.06 -9.96 24.63
N GLU A 94 5.70 -11.05 25.04
CA GLU A 94 6.54 -11.87 24.15
C GLU A 94 5.79 -12.43 22.93
N ARG A 95 4.45 -12.39 22.97
CA ARG A 95 3.56 -12.78 21.86
C ARG A 95 3.43 -11.70 20.79
N ARG A 96 3.86 -10.46 21.05
CA ARG A 96 3.78 -9.34 20.09
C ARG A 96 5.11 -9.14 19.40
N LEU A 97 5.06 -9.09 18.07
CA LEU A 97 6.21 -8.78 17.23
C LEU A 97 6.18 -7.28 16.88
N THR A 98 7.29 -6.59 17.17
CA THR A 98 7.51 -5.19 16.84
C THR A 98 8.45 -5.09 15.63
N VAL A 99 8.15 -4.14 14.76
CA VAL A 99 8.91 -3.81 13.55
C VAL A 99 9.41 -2.38 13.68
N GLU A 100 10.70 -2.18 13.44
CA GLU A 100 11.35 -0.88 13.53
C GLU A 100 12.18 -0.62 12.28
N LEU A 101 12.26 0.64 11.83
CA LEU A 101 13.15 1.02 10.74
C LEU A 101 14.61 0.93 11.18
N THR A 102 15.46 0.37 10.32
CA THR A 102 16.91 0.52 10.44
C THR A 102 17.33 1.91 9.97
N GLU A 103 18.61 2.24 10.12
CA GLU A 103 19.15 3.46 9.53
C GLU A 103 19.05 3.45 8.00
N LYS A 104 19.32 2.30 7.37
CA LYS A 104 19.12 2.12 5.92
C LYS A 104 17.66 2.32 5.51
N GLY A 105 16.71 1.81 6.30
CA GLY A 105 15.28 1.99 6.06
C GLY A 105 14.82 3.44 6.20
N ARG A 106 15.38 4.19 7.16
CA ARG A 106 15.15 5.64 7.30
C ARG A 106 15.73 6.42 6.12
N ALA A 107 16.98 6.15 5.75
CA ALA A 107 17.66 6.83 4.65
C ALA A 107 16.95 6.63 3.30
N LEU A 108 16.32 5.47 3.08
CA LEU A 108 15.56 5.18 1.86
C LEU A 108 14.41 6.18 1.61
N ARG A 109 13.88 6.82 2.67
CA ARG A 109 12.76 7.77 2.56
C ARG A 109 13.04 8.89 1.56
N ALA A 110 14.26 9.42 1.52
CA ALA A 110 14.62 10.53 0.63
C ALA A 110 14.49 10.15 -0.86
N GLU A 111 14.74 8.90 -1.20
CA GLU A 111 14.51 8.40 -2.56
C GLU A 111 13.03 8.09 -2.80
N ALA A 112 12.35 7.51 -1.80
CA ALA A 112 10.93 7.18 -1.88
C ALA A 112 10.01 8.39 -2.02
N GLU A 113 10.37 9.56 -1.47
CA GLU A 113 9.64 10.82 -1.61
C GLU A 113 9.49 11.27 -3.08
N LYS A 114 10.34 10.77 -3.98
CA LYS A 114 10.26 11.05 -5.43
C LYS A 114 9.19 10.19 -6.13
N ILE A 115 8.79 9.07 -5.54
CA ILE A 115 7.89 8.09 -6.17
C ILE A 115 6.49 8.68 -6.42
N PRO A 116 5.82 9.35 -5.46
CA PRO A 116 4.49 9.93 -5.69
C PRO A 116 4.46 10.88 -6.89
N TYR A 117 5.47 11.75 -7.03
CA TYR A 117 5.58 12.67 -8.17
C TYR A 117 5.68 11.93 -9.51
N ARG A 118 6.48 10.87 -9.58
CA ARG A 118 6.60 10.04 -10.79
C ARG A 118 5.30 9.33 -11.14
N VAL A 119 4.55 8.87 -10.13
CA VAL A 119 3.26 8.23 -10.32
C VAL A 119 2.25 9.23 -10.89
N VAL A 120 2.13 10.42 -10.31
CA VAL A 120 1.24 11.48 -10.81
C VAL A 120 1.60 11.87 -12.25
N GLN A 121 2.88 12.08 -12.53
CA GLN A 121 3.36 12.37 -13.89
C GLN A 121 3.02 11.26 -14.90
N THR A 122 3.10 10.00 -14.48
CA THR A 122 2.80 8.85 -15.36
C THR A 122 1.31 8.70 -15.60
N LEU A 123 0.48 8.99 -14.60
CA LEU A 123 -0.97 8.98 -14.73
C LEU A 123 -1.47 10.09 -15.65
N GLY A 124 -0.79 11.24 -15.69
CA GLY A 124 -1.18 12.38 -16.52
C GLY A 124 -2.52 13.01 -16.11
N MET A 125 -2.99 12.72 -14.90
CA MET A 125 -4.21 13.24 -14.31
C MET A 125 -3.91 14.48 -13.48
N ASP A 126 -4.88 15.38 -13.37
CA ASP A 126 -4.74 16.50 -12.46
C ASP A 126 -4.86 16.05 -10.98
N VAL A 127 -4.35 16.88 -10.06
CA VAL A 127 -4.35 16.53 -8.63
C VAL A 127 -5.78 16.47 -8.08
N ALA A 128 -6.71 17.30 -8.58
CA ALA A 128 -8.08 17.35 -8.09
C ALA A 128 -8.87 16.08 -8.47
N GLU A 129 -8.65 15.54 -9.67
CA GLU A 129 -9.18 14.26 -10.13
C GLU A 129 -8.67 13.10 -9.27
N LEU A 130 -7.38 13.10 -8.92
CA LEU A 130 -6.80 12.09 -8.04
C LEU A 130 -7.35 12.18 -6.62
N GLU A 131 -7.56 13.39 -6.10
CA GLU A 131 -8.20 13.61 -4.80
C GLU A 131 -9.67 13.16 -4.81
N ALA A 132 -10.42 13.48 -5.87
CA ALA A 132 -11.79 13.02 -6.04
C ALA A 132 -11.88 11.50 -6.14
N LEU A 133 -10.99 10.86 -6.91
CA LEU A 133 -10.88 9.41 -7.00
C LEU A 133 -10.58 8.79 -5.64
N HIS A 134 -9.60 9.33 -4.92
CA HIS A 134 -9.26 8.86 -3.57
C HIS A 134 -10.48 8.92 -2.64
N ALA A 135 -11.21 10.04 -2.62
CA ALA A 135 -12.42 10.18 -1.81
C ALA A 135 -13.52 9.16 -2.18
N VAL A 136 -13.71 8.86 -3.46
CA VAL A 136 -14.64 7.80 -3.90
C VAL A 136 -14.17 6.43 -3.42
N LEU A 137 -12.88 6.10 -3.58
CA LEU A 137 -12.33 4.82 -3.13
C LEU A 137 -12.43 4.64 -1.62
N THR A 138 -12.17 5.69 -0.83
CA THR A 138 -12.36 5.66 0.62
C THR A 138 -13.80 5.32 0.99
N ARG A 139 -14.79 5.96 0.35
CA ARG A 139 -16.21 5.64 0.58
C ARG A 139 -16.55 4.19 0.23
N VAL A 140 -15.99 3.65 -0.85
CA VAL A 140 -16.17 2.24 -1.21
C VAL A 140 -15.57 1.32 -0.15
N ILE A 141 -14.36 1.60 0.32
CA ILE A 141 -13.69 0.82 1.37
C ILE A 141 -14.53 0.83 2.66
N ASP A 142 -15.01 2.00 3.09
CA ASP A 142 -15.79 2.14 4.33
C ASP A 142 -17.16 1.47 4.23
N ALA A 143 -17.77 1.44 3.04
CA ALA A 143 -19.04 0.74 2.80
C ALA A 143 -18.91 -0.80 2.76
N THR A 144 -17.68 -1.33 2.72
CA THR A 144 -17.40 -2.78 2.65
C THR A 144 -16.64 -3.33 3.86
N ALA A 145 -16.31 -2.46 4.82
CA ALA A 145 -15.62 -2.79 6.06
C ALA A 145 -16.59 -3.33 7.12
#